data_AF-A0A1F8XLB2-F1
#
_entry.id   AF-A0A1F8XLB2-F1
#
_cell.length_a   1.000
_cell.length_b   1.000
_cell.length_c   1.000
_cell.angle_alpha   90.00
_cell.angle_beta   90.00
_cell.angle_gamma   90.00
#
_symmetry.space_group_name_H-M   'P 1'
#
loop_
_entity.id
_entity.type
_entity.pdbx_description
1 polymer ?
#
loop_
_entity_poly.entity_id
_entity_poly.type
_entity_poly.pdbx_seq_one_letter_code
_entity_poly.pdbx_strand_id
1 'polypeptide(L)'
;MKKRIFAALFAGNLLFFFFYAGLAWALTYFKITPYGRFVAEFFKGRTREGATEYIQANKALFDSMLMDAARFANIVLTPLAGFVMGLLVGAVLSADRKKALIWSVIAALPAALLFVVKSGGEITNIAYLPLFLGATALGGVLGSLALNRGKKESI
;
A
#
# COMPACT_ATOMS: atom_id res chain seq x y z
N MET A 1 -21.38 -4.69 16.58
CA MET A 1 -19.95 -4.29 16.65
C MET A 1 -19.02 -5.29 15.98
N LYS A 2 -19.04 -6.59 16.33
CA LYS A 2 -18.20 -7.64 15.69
C LYS A 2 -18.31 -7.69 14.15
N LYS A 3 -19.54 -7.64 13.60
CA LYS A 3 -19.79 -7.59 12.14
C LYS A 3 -19.15 -6.37 11.44
N ARG A 4 -19.12 -5.19 12.10
CA ARG A 4 -18.51 -3.96 11.55
C ARG A 4 -16.99 -4.04 11.54
N ILE A 5 -16.38 -4.66 12.55
CA ILE A 5 -14.94 -4.90 12.61
C ILE A 5 -14.54 -5.86 11.49
N PHE A 6 -15.25 -6.99 11.34
CA PHE A 6 -15.00 -7.92 10.24
C PHE A 6 -15.12 -7.25 8.87
N ALA A 7 -16.20 -6.51 8.63
CA ALA A 7 -16.41 -5.78 7.38
C ALA A 7 -15.29 -4.75 7.13
N ALA A 8 -14.86 -4.02 8.16
CA ALA A 8 -13.76 -3.06 8.04
C ALA A 8 -12.43 -3.75 7.69
N LEU A 9 -12.09 -4.85 8.35
CA LEU A 9 -10.86 -5.61 8.08
C LEU A 9 -10.87 -6.20 6.66
N PHE A 10 -11.98 -6.84 6.29
CA PHE A 10 -12.14 -7.48 4.98
C PHE A 10 -12.13 -6.46 3.85
N ALA A 11 -13.01 -5.46 3.91
CA ALA A 11 -13.09 -4.43 2.87
C ALA A 11 -11.83 -3.56 2.83
N GLY A 12 -11.22 -3.28 3.98
CA GLY A 12 -9.93 -2.59 4.05
C GLY A 12 -8.82 -3.33 3.32
N ASN A 13 -8.67 -4.63 3.58
CA ASN A 13 -7.66 -5.45 2.89
C ASN A 13 -7.94 -5.58 1.40
N LEU A 14 -9.20 -5.82 1.00
CA LEU A 14 -9.56 -5.84 -0.42
C LEU A 14 -9.21 -4.50 -1.09
N LEU A 15 -9.61 -3.39 -0.49
CA LEU A 15 -9.31 -2.05 -1.01
C LEU A 15 -7.80 -1.84 -1.11
N PHE A 16 -7.02 -2.25 -0.10
CA PHE A 16 -5.56 -2.16 -0.16
C PHE A 16 -5.01 -2.88 -1.39
N PHE A 17 -5.35 -4.15 -1.60
CA PHE A 17 -4.79 -4.93 -2.71
C PHE A 17 -5.25 -4.44 -4.09
N PHE A 18 -6.54 -4.16 -4.25
CA PHE A 18 -7.07 -3.67 -5.53
C PHE A 18 -6.58 -2.26 -5.86
N PHE A 19 -6.54 -1.35 -4.87
CA PHE A 19 -6.02 0.00 -5.07
C PHE A 19 -4.53 -0.03 -5.36
N TYR A 20 -3.75 -0.82 -4.61
CA TYR A 20 -2.32 -1.00 -4.86
C TYR A 20 -2.07 -1.52 -6.28
N ALA A 21 -2.77 -2.60 -6.69
CA ALA A 21 -2.62 -3.18 -8.01
C ALA A 21 -3.04 -2.21 -9.13
N GLY A 22 -4.16 -1.50 -8.96
CA GLY A 22 -4.63 -0.50 -9.92
C GLY A 22 -3.66 0.67 -10.07
N LEU A 23 -3.11 1.16 -8.96
CA LEU A 23 -2.11 2.22 -8.97
C LEU A 23 -0.78 1.75 -9.57
N ALA A 24 -0.30 0.56 -9.20
CA ALA A 24 0.89 -0.05 -9.80
C ALA A 24 0.76 -0.21 -11.32
N TRP A 25 -0.41 -0.67 -11.78
CA TRP A 25 -0.74 -0.78 -13.20
C TRP A 25 -0.72 0.60 -13.88
N ALA A 26 -1.40 1.60 -13.32
CA ALA A 26 -1.43 2.94 -13.88
C ALA A 26 -0.02 3.55 -13.99
N LEU A 27 0.78 3.43 -12.93
CA LEU A 27 2.16 3.90 -12.92
C LEU A 27 3.00 3.21 -14.00
N THR A 28 2.82 1.91 -14.20
CA THR A 28 3.48 1.12 -15.26
C THR A 28 3.01 1.55 -16.66
N TYR A 29 1.73 1.89 -16.80
CA TYR A 29 1.18 2.35 -18.07
C TYR A 29 1.77 3.70 -18.48
N PHE A 30 1.79 4.68 -17.58
CA PHE A 30 2.26 6.04 -17.85
C PHE A 30 3.79 6.19 -17.85
N LYS A 31 4.53 5.27 -17.22
CA LYS A 31 6.01 5.27 -17.17
C LYS A 31 6.64 6.57 -16.63
N ILE A 32 5.92 7.29 -15.76
CA ILE A 32 6.38 8.58 -15.21
C ILE A 32 7.18 8.42 -13.89
N THR A 33 6.93 7.35 -13.14
CA THR A 33 7.61 7.11 -11.84
C THR A 33 8.76 6.10 -11.98
N PRO A 34 9.72 6.06 -11.03
CA PRO A 34 10.77 5.05 -11.02
C PRO A 34 10.22 3.62 -11.07
N TYR A 35 9.20 3.33 -10.26
CA TYR A 35 8.50 2.04 -10.29
C TYR A 35 7.88 1.74 -11.65
N GLY A 36 7.14 2.70 -12.21
CA GLY A 36 6.46 2.53 -13.50
C GLY A 36 7.43 2.27 -14.65
N ARG A 37 8.55 3.00 -14.69
CA ARG A 37 9.63 2.81 -15.68
C ARG A 37 10.27 1.44 -15.53
N PHE A 38 10.62 1.03 -14.31
CA PHE A 38 11.21 -0.28 -14.05
C PHE A 38 10.31 -1.43 -14.49
N VAL A 39 9.03 -1.43 -14.12
CA VAL A 39 8.11 -2.50 -14.49
C VAL A 39 7.88 -2.53 -16.00
N ALA A 40 7.75 -1.35 -16.62
CA ALA A 40 7.60 -1.24 -18.07
C ALA A 40 8.83 -1.74 -18.84
N GLU A 41 10.03 -1.46 -18.32
CA GLU A 41 11.30 -1.82 -18.95
C GLU A 41 11.53 -3.33 -18.93
N PHE A 42 11.35 -3.97 -17.77
CA PHE A 42 11.75 -5.37 -17.58
C PHE A 42 10.63 -6.39 -17.73
N PHE A 43 9.36 -6.02 -17.51
CA PHE A 43 8.28 -7.01 -17.38
C PHE A 43 7.12 -6.81 -18.35
N LYS A 44 6.81 -5.57 -18.76
CA LYS A 44 5.66 -5.30 -19.63
C LYS A 44 5.79 -6.02 -20.98
N GLY A 45 4.80 -6.84 -21.32
CA GLY A 45 4.72 -7.56 -22.60
C GLY A 45 5.67 -8.75 -22.74
N ARG A 46 6.38 -9.14 -21.67
CA ARG A 46 7.30 -10.30 -21.68
C ARG A 46 6.72 -11.47 -20.91
N THR A 47 7.03 -12.68 -21.38
CA THR A 47 6.83 -13.90 -20.59
C THR A 47 7.82 -13.93 -19.42
N ARG A 48 7.62 -14.87 -18.49
CA ARG A 48 8.53 -15.02 -17.33
C ARG A 48 9.96 -15.34 -17.78
N GLU A 49 10.10 -16.24 -18.75
CA GLU A 49 11.37 -16.66 -19.32
C GLU A 49 12.04 -15.48 -20.03
N GLY A 50 11.31 -14.77 -20.91
CA GLY A 50 11.85 -13.61 -21.63
C GLY A 50 12.22 -12.44 -20.72
N ALA A 51 11.48 -12.22 -19.63
CA ALA A 51 11.87 -11.22 -18.62
C ALA A 51 13.17 -11.64 -17.91
N THR A 52 13.32 -12.92 -17.57
CA THR A 52 14.52 -13.44 -16.90
C THR A 52 15.75 -13.30 -17.77
N GLU A 53 15.67 -13.67 -19.05
CA GLU A 53 16.75 -13.51 -20.03
C GLU A 53 17.12 -12.03 -20.20
N TYR A 54 16.12 -11.15 -20.34
CA TYR A 54 16.34 -9.71 -20.48
C TYR A 54 17.01 -9.09 -19.25
N ILE A 55 16.61 -9.51 -18.04
CA ILE A 55 17.23 -9.09 -16.78
C ILE A 55 18.69 -9.54 -16.72
N GLN A 56 18.98 -10.80 -17.09
CA GLN A 56 20.36 -11.30 -17.08
C GLN A 56 21.25 -10.55 -18.08
N ALA A 57 20.74 -10.26 -19.28
CA ALA A 57 21.45 -9.49 -20.29
C ALA A 57 21.69 -8.03 -19.87
N ASN A 58 20.81 -7.46 -19.04
CA ASN A 58 20.86 -6.06 -18.62
C ASN A 58 21.03 -5.90 -17.10
N LYS A 59 21.76 -6.81 -16.46
CA LYS A 59 21.83 -6.90 -14.99
C LYS A 59 22.23 -5.58 -14.31
N ALA A 60 23.22 -4.88 -14.83
CA ALA A 60 23.66 -3.60 -14.28
C ALA A 60 22.54 -2.53 -14.32
N LEU A 61 21.79 -2.47 -15.43
CA LEU A 61 20.64 -1.58 -15.56
C LEU A 61 19.51 -2.00 -14.62
N PHE A 62 19.23 -3.30 -14.53
CA PHE A 62 18.22 -3.86 -13.63
C PHE A 62 18.49 -3.49 -12.17
N ASP A 63 19.71 -3.75 -11.69
CA ASP A 63 20.10 -3.46 -10.31
C ASP A 63 20.00 -1.96 -10.00
N SER A 64 20.43 -1.10 -10.95
CA SER A 64 20.33 0.36 -10.79
C SER A 64 18.88 0.85 -10.68
N MET A 65 17.98 0.32 -11.50
CA MET A 65 16.57 0.74 -11.52
C MET A 65 15.75 0.08 -10.41
N LEU A 66 16.11 -1.14 -9.99
CA LEU A 66 15.42 -1.88 -8.94
C LEU A 66 15.46 -1.12 -7.61
N MET A 67 16.62 -0.55 -7.27
CA MET A 67 16.78 0.22 -6.03
C MET A 67 15.80 1.41 -5.98
N ASP A 68 15.74 2.21 -7.03
CA ASP A 68 14.84 3.37 -7.11
C ASP A 68 13.36 2.95 -7.15
N ALA A 69 13.04 1.88 -7.89
CA ALA A 69 11.70 1.33 -7.95
C ALA A 69 11.23 0.79 -6.59
N ALA A 70 12.09 0.07 -5.87
CA ALA A 70 11.81 -0.47 -4.55
C ALA A 70 11.62 0.65 -3.53
N ARG A 71 12.51 1.66 -3.54
CA ARG A 71 12.41 2.83 -2.66
C ARG A 71 11.11 3.60 -2.91
N PHE A 72 10.77 3.87 -4.17
CA PHE A 72 9.52 4.54 -4.52
C PHE A 72 8.30 3.73 -4.06
N ALA A 73 8.31 2.41 -4.28
CA ALA A 73 7.22 1.55 -3.84
C ALA A 73 7.03 1.58 -2.32
N ASN A 74 8.13 1.55 -1.56
CA ASN A 74 8.09 1.52 -0.09
C ASN A 74 7.76 2.87 0.54
N ILE A 75 8.13 4.00 -0.09
CA ILE A 75 7.88 5.35 0.46
C ILE A 75 6.54 5.93 -0.01
N VAL A 76 6.12 5.61 -1.23
CA VAL A 76 4.95 6.25 -1.87
C VAL A 76 3.82 5.26 -2.05
N LEU A 77 4.05 4.19 -2.82
CA LEU A 77 2.98 3.30 -3.28
C LEU A 77 2.30 2.56 -2.12
N THR A 78 3.09 1.90 -1.27
CA THR A 78 2.57 1.11 -0.17
C THR A 78 1.96 1.98 0.95
N PRO A 79 2.60 3.09 1.39
CA PRO A 79 2.00 4.00 2.36
C PRO A 79 0.71 4.66 1.86
N LEU A 80 0.62 5.01 0.57
CA LEU A 80 -0.60 5.57 0.00
C LEU A 80 -1.75 4.55 -0.01
N ALA A 81 -1.48 3.30 -0.42
CA ALA A 81 -2.47 2.23 -0.34
C ALA A 81 -2.92 1.97 1.12
N GLY A 82 -1.96 2.00 2.06
CA GLY A 82 -2.24 1.90 3.50
C GLY A 82 -3.11 3.03 4.01
N PHE A 83 -2.82 4.27 3.61
CA PHE A 83 -3.63 5.44 3.94
C PHE A 83 -5.07 5.31 3.43
N VAL A 84 -5.26 4.91 2.18
CA VAL A 84 -6.59 4.72 1.56
C VAL A 84 -7.39 3.61 2.27
N MET A 85 -6.74 2.49 2.59
CA MET A 85 -7.33 1.45 3.44
C MET A 85 -7.72 2.00 4.82
N GLY A 86 -6.83 2.77 5.45
CA GLY A 86 -7.08 3.43 6.73
C GLY A 86 -8.32 4.33 6.68
N LEU A 87 -8.46 5.14 5.63
CA LEU A 87 -9.65 5.98 5.44
C LEU A 87 -10.94 5.15 5.47
N LEU A 88 -10.97 4.02 4.75
CA LEU A 88 -12.14 3.14 4.73
C LEU A 88 -12.41 2.50 6.09
N VAL A 89 -11.39 1.92 6.73
CA VAL A 89 -11.52 1.29 8.05
C VAL A 89 -12.00 2.31 9.08
N GLY A 90 -11.41 3.50 9.06
CA GLY A 90 -11.78 4.63 9.90
C GLY A 90 -13.22 5.11 9.67
N ALA A 91 -13.66 5.17 8.42
CA ALA A 91 -15.03 5.50 8.06
C ALA A 91 -16.03 4.48 8.61
N VAL A 92 -15.77 3.18 8.42
CA VAL A 92 -16.62 2.08 8.91
C VAL A 92 -16.70 2.08 10.45
N LEU A 93 -15.61 2.46 11.13
CA LEU A 93 -15.50 2.49 12.59
C LEU A 93 -15.62 3.90 13.20
N SER A 94 -16.20 4.85 12.45
CA SER A 94 -16.27 6.28 12.79
C SER A 94 -16.84 6.62 14.17
N ALA A 95 -17.65 5.73 14.76
CA ALA A 95 -18.24 5.93 16.09
C ALA A 95 -17.22 6.03 17.23
N ASP A 96 -15.99 5.52 17.06
CA ASP A 96 -14.95 5.50 18.09
C ASP A 96 -13.58 5.69 17.45
N ARG A 97 -13.00 6.89 17.63
CA ARG A 97 -11.71 7.27 17.02
C ARG A 97 -10.56 6.36 17.46
N LYS A 98 -10.57 5.92 18.72
CA LYS A 98 -9.53 5.04 19.26
C LYS A 98 -9.60 3.67 18.59
N LYS A 99 -10.81 3.14 18.41
CA LYS A 99 -11.02 1.89 17.64
C LYS A 99 -10.66 2.08 16.17
N ALA A 100 -11.05 3.18 15.54
CA ALA A 100 -10.69 3.46 14.14
C ALA A 100 -9.17 3.42 13.93
N LEU A 101 -8.38 4.05 14.81
CA LEU A 101 -6.93 4.01 14.76
C LEU A 101 -6.38 2.58 14.97
N ILE A 102 -6.75 1.90 16.06
CA ILE A 102 -6.23 0.58 16.40
C ILE A 102 -6.56 -0.44 15.29
N TRP A 103 -7.81 -0.47 14.84
CA TRP A 103 -8.25 -1.44 13.84
C TRP A 103 -7.70 -1.13 12.44
N SER A 104 -7.37 0.12 12.11
CA SER A 104 -6.66 0.45 10.87
C SER A 104 -5.25 -0.12 10.86
N VAL A 105 -4.54 -0.04 11.98
CA VAL A 105 -3.20 -0.65 12.13
C VAL A 105 -3.29 -2.18 12.08
N ILE A 106 -4.26 -2.78 12.77
CA ILE A 106 -4.48 -4.23 12.73
C ILE A 106 -4.84 -4.70 11.32
N ALA A 107 -5.68 -3.95 10.59
CA ALA A 107 -6.03 -4.25 9.20
C ALA A 107 -4.81 -4.28 8.28
N ALA A 108 -3.77 -3.53 8.61
CA ALA A 108 -2.53 -3.44 7.86
C ALA A 108 -1.58 -4.62 8.07
N LEU A 109 -1.78 -5.46 9.10
CA LEU A 109 -0.84 -6.53 9.44
C LEU A 109 -0.61 -7.54 8.31
N PRO A 110 -1.63 -8.02 7.56
CA PRO A 110 -1.41 -8.90 6.42
C PRO A 110 -0.53 -8.25 5.33
N ALA A 111 -0.74 -6.95 5.07
CA ALA A 111 0.09 -6.19 4.13
C ALA A 111 1.49 -5.88 4.70
N ALA A 112 1.61 -5.69 6.02
CA ALA A 112 2.88 -5.48 6.71
C ALA A 112 3.80 -6.71 6.60
N LEU A 113 3.24 -7.92 6.60
CA LEU A 113 3.99 -9.15 6.36
C LEU A 113 4.69 -9.14 4.99
N LEU A 114 4.16 -8.45 3.99
CA LEU A 114 4.81 -8.31 2.68
C LEU A 114 6.14 -7.55 2.77
N PHE A 115 6.30 -6.62 3.72
CA PHE A 115 7.58 -5.95 3.93
C PHE A 115 8.63 -6.90 4.49
N VAL A 116 8.22 -7.87 5.32
CA VAL A 116 9.11 -8.89 5.90
C VAL A 116 9.50 -9.93 4.85
N VAL A 117 8.55 -10.35 4.00
CA VAL A 117 8.80 -11.33 2.94
C VAL A 117 9.62 -10.71 1.79
N LYS A 118 9.31 -9.47 1.40
CA LYS A 118 9.99 -8.78 0.30
C LYS A 118 11.39 -8.28 0.66
N SER A 119 11.67 -8.05 1.95
CA SER A 119 12.96 -7.52 2.38
C SER A 119 14.11 -8.51 2.25
N GLY A 120 13.85 -9.82 2.17
CA GLY A 120 14.90 -10.85 2.22
C GLY A 120 15.77 -10.76 3.49
N GLY A 121 15.29 -10.09 4.55
CA GLY A 121 16.06 -9.81 5.76
C GLY A 121 16.81 -8.46 5.77
N GLU A 122 16.75 -7.66 4.71
CA GLU A 122 17.38 -6.33 4.69
C GLU A 122 16.65 -5.35 5.62
N ILE A 123 17.37 -4.87 6.65
CA ILE A 123 16.88 -3.95 7.69
C ILE A 123 16.33 -2.64 7.09
N THR A 124 16.92 -2.18 5.98
CA THR A 124 16.48 -0.99 5.23
C THR A 124 15.03 -1.10 4.74
N ASN A 125 14.57 -2.29 4.40
CA ASN A 125 13.19 -2.52 3.97
C ASN A 125 12.20 -2.56 5.15
N ILE A 126 12.67 -2.99 6.33
CA ILE A 126 11.89 -2.95 7.59
C ILE A 126 11.73 -1.51 8.09
N ALA A 127 12.69 -0.63 7.82
CA ALA A 127 12.62 0.78 8.21
C ALA A 127 11.45 1.56 7.59
N TYR A 128 10.83 1.06 6.50
CA TYR A 128 9.63 1.66 5.91
C TYR A 128 8.32 1.22 6.58
N LEU A 129 8.36 0.21 7.45
CA LEU A 129 7.18 -0.29 8.15
C LEU A 129 6.53 0.79 9.04
N PRO A 130 7.26 1.58 9.85
CA PRO A 130 6.66 2.69 10.60
C PRO A 130 5.98 3.73 9.72
N LEU A 131 6.54 4.03 8.54
CA LEU A 131 5.93 4.97 7.58
C LEU A 131 4.59 4.41 7.07
N PHE A 132 4.56 3.14 6.67
CA PHE A 132 3.35 2.46 6.23
C PHE A 132 2.27 2.41 7.32
N LEU A 133 2.64 2.01 8.54
CA LEU A 133 1.72 1.94 9.67
C LEU A 133 1.23 3.33 10.10
N GLY A 134 2.12 4.33 10.10
CA GLY A 134 1.80 5.71 10.40
C GLY A 134 0.83 6.32 9.39
N ALA A 135 1.07 6.14 8.10
CA ALA A 135 0.16 6.57 7.04
C ALA A 135 -1.22 5.87 7.16
N THR A 136 -1.23 4.58 7.45
CA THR A 136 -2.48 3.83 7.65
C THR A 136 -3.26 4.32 8.88
N ALA A 137 -2.58 4.55 10.00
CA ALA A 137 -3.19 5.09 11.20
C ALA A 137 -3.77 6.50 10.96
N LEU A 138 -3.03 7.36 10.23
CA LEU A 138 -3.49 8.68 9.84
C LEU A 138 -4.76 8.60 8.98
N GLY A 139 -4.79 7.70 8.00
CA GLY A 139 -5.99 7.40 7.23
C GLY A 139 -7.16 6.99 8.13
N GLY A 140 -6.92 6.09 9.09
CA GLY A 140 -7.91 5.67 10.09
C GLY A 140 -8.53 6.84 10.87
N VAL A 141 -7.70 7.76 11.33
CA VAL A 141 -8.15 8.95 12.05
C VAL A 141 -8.96 9.86 11.13
N LEU A 142 -8.44 10.20 9.94
CA LEU A 142 -9.12 11.11 9.01
C LEU A 142 -10.45 10.54 8.50
N GLY A 143 -10.50 9.24 8.19
CA GLY A 143 -11.73 8.57 7.77
C GLY A 143 -12.81 8.60 8.85
N SER A 144 -12.40 8.43 10.11
CA SER A 144 -13.33 8.55 11.24
C SER A 144 -13.85 9.98 11.44
N LEU A 145 -13.04 10.99 11.11
CA LEU A 145 -13.39 12.41 11.26
C LEU A 145 -14.37 12.88 10.18
N ALA A 146 -14.17 12.46 8.93
CA ALA A 146 -15.00 12.88 7.80
C ALA A 146 -16.49 12.58 8.02
N LEU A 147 -16.82 11.39 8.56
CA LEU A 147 -18.20 11.00 8.83
C LEU A 147 -18.78 11.55 10.14
N ASN A 148 -17.94 11.92 11.10
CA ASN A 148 -18.40 12.55 12.33
C ASN A 148 -18.70 14.05 12.14
N ARG A 149 -18.08 14.72 11.17
CA ARG A 149 -18.47 16.09 10.78
C ARG A 149 -19.84 16.10 10.11
N GLY A 150 -20.12 15.17 9.20
CA GLY A 150 -21.43 15.07 8.52
C GLY A 150 -22.61 14.80 9.47
N LYS A 151 -22.40 14.18 10.63
CA LYS A 151 -23.44 14.00 11.67
C LYS A 151 -23.69 15.24 12.52
N LYS A 152 -22.74 16.18 12.58
CA LYS A 152 -22.84 17.39 13.38
C LYS A 152 -23.55 18.53 12.65
N GLU A 153 -23.60 18.45 11.32
CA GLU A 153 -24.28 19.41 10.43
C GLU A 153 -25.74 19.01 10.12
N SER A 154 -26.16 17.81 10.51
CA SER A 154 -27.52 17.28 10.27
C SER A 154 -28.44 17.32 11.51
N ILE A 155 -28.10 18.14 12.52
CA ILE A 155 -28.90 18.37 13.74
C ILE A 155 -29.11 19.87 13.90
#